data_AF-A0A3A0D6C5-F1
#
_entry.id   AF-A0A3A0D6C5-F1
#
_cell.length_a   1.000
_cell.length_b   1.000
_cell.length_c   1.000
_cell.angle_alpha   90.00
_cell.angle_beta   90.00
_cell.angle_gamma   90.00
#
_symmetry.space_group_name_H-M   'P 1'
#
loop_
_entity.id
_entity.type
_entity.pdbx_description
1 polymer ?
#
loop_
_entity_poly.entity_id
_entity_poly.type
_entity_poly.pdbx_seq_one_letter_code
_entity_poly.pdbx_strand_id
1 'polypeptide(L)'
;MTRPDLIELYLRLAREHWIPAVVVELTPEHIERFAAQGVPMPDDVIELLADYPLPKVDDLKLVPAAGSYDEKKAALVAQLNELQPGITQIALRPALPSEGLPRITADWQQRVWDAEPLLDDDVAAALRETGVAVTDWRDLMRRFEGGPEPAPAESRGESSAPSEEGQQ
;
A
#
# COMPACT_ATOMS: atom_id res chain seq x y z
N MET A 1 5.16 18.44 11.53
CA MET A 1 4.45 19.68 11.12
C MET A 1 3.94 19.47 9.71
N THR A 2 2.61 19.49 9.56
CA THR A 2 1.91 19.34 8.28
C THR A 2 2.12 20.61 7.44
N ARG A 3 2.30 20.49 6.11
CA ARG A 3 2.52 21.61 5.18
C ARG A 3 1.32 21.74 4.24
N PRO A 4 0.31 22.58 4.58
CA PRO A 4 -0.92 22.69 3.79
C PRO A 4 -0.68 23.05 2.33
N ASP A 5 0.30 23.92 2.05
CA ASP A 5 0.67 24.33 0.69
C ASP A 5 1.16 23.17 -0.18
N LEU A 6 1.88 22.21 0.40
CA LEU A 6 2.32 21.01 -0.33
C LEU A 6 1.18 20.02 -0.55
N ILE A 7 0.24 19.92 0.40
CA ILE A 7 -0.96 19.08 0.26
C ILE A 7 -1.85 19.66 -0.84
N GLU A 8 -2.10 20.97 -0.84
CA GLU A 8 -2.87 21.65 -1.88
C GLU A 8 -2.26 21.42 -3.26
N LEU A 9 -0.95 21.60 -3.40
CA LEU A 9 -0.24 21.33 -4.64
C LEU A 9 -0.38 19.87 -5.08
N TYR A 10 -0.19 18.92 -4.16
CA TYR A 10 -0.31 17.49 -4.44
C TYR A 10 -1.72 17.12 -4.94
N LEU A 11 -2.77 17.57 -4.25
CA LEU A 11 -4.16 17.29 -4.62
C LEU A 11 -4.58 18.03 -5.89
N ARG A 12 -4.04 19.23 -6.13
CA ARG A 12 -4.25 19.95 -7.39
C ARG A 12 -3.66 19.18 -8.57
N LEU A 13 -2.41 18.70 -8.47
CA LEU A 13 -1.76 17.92 -9.51
C LEU A 13 -2.47 16.57 -9.75
N ALA A 14 -2.90 15.91 -8.68
CA ALA A 14 -3.67 14.67 -8.77
C ALA A 14 -4.97 14.87 -9.57
N ARG A 15 -5.69 15.98 -9.31
CA ARG A 15 -6.87 16.37 -10.08
C ARG A 15 -6.55 16.73 -11.52
N GLU A 16 -5.52 17.54 -11.74
CA GLU A 16 -5.09 18.01 -13.07
C GLU A 16 -4.73 16.86 -14.01
N HIS A 17 -4.04 15.84 -13.49
CA HIS A 17 -3.64 14.66 -14.26
C HIS A 17 -4.62 13.49 -14.17
N TRP A 18 -5.69 13.62 -13.38
CA TRP A 18 -6.66 12.57 -13.13
C TRP A 18 -6.01 11.26 -12.62
N ILE A 19 -5.04 11.40 -11.73
CA ILE A 19 -4.33 10.30 -11.07
C ILE A 19 -4.66 10.39 -9.58
N PRO A 20 -5.25 9.36 -8.97
CA PRO A 20 -5.64 9.40 -7.57
C PRO A 20 -4.41 9.55 -6.67
N ALA A 21 -4.54 10.46 -5.72
CA ALA A 21 -3.62 10.65 -4.62
C ALA A 21 -3.89 9.61 -3.53
N VAL A 22 -2.86 9.21 -2.80
CA VAL A 22 -3.04 8.40 -1.60
C VAL A 22 -3.59 9.30 -0.51
N VAL A 23 -4.92 9.32 -0.41
CA VAL A 23 -5.68 10.11 0.57
C VAL A 23 -6.54 9.16 1.39
N VAL A 24 -6.49 9.31 2.71
CA VAL A 24 -7.37 8.59 3.63
C VAL A 24 -8.67 9.37 3.78
N GLU A 25 -9.82 8.72 3.69
CA GLU A 25 -11.10 9.31 4.06
C GLU A 25 -11.11 9.58 5.57
N LEU A 26 -11.24 10.85 5.95
CA LEU A 26 -11.00 11.26 7.33
C LEU A 26 -12.27 11.09 8.17
N THR A 27 -12.21 10.14 9.09
CA THR A 27 -13.16 10.01 10.21
C THR A 27 -12.62 10.76 11.42
N PRO A 28 -13.46 11.09 12.43
CA PRO A 28 -12.98 11.62 13.70
C PRO A 28 -11.89 10.75 14.35
N GLU A 29 -12.03 9.42 14.26
CA GLU A 29 -11.04 8.47 14.77
C GLU A 29 -9.69 8.59 14.04
N HIS A 30 -9.69 8.77 12.71
CA HIS A 30 -8.46 9.00 11.96
C HIS A 30 -7.76 10.29 12.38
N ILE A 31 -8.52 11.37 12.56
CA ILE A 31 -7.98 12.66 12.99
C ILE A 31 -7.30 12.52 14.37
N GLU A 32 -7.97 11.87 15.33
CA GLU A 32 -7.43 11.61 16.66
C GLU A 32 -6.17 10.74 16.61
N ARG A 33 -6.20 9.64 15.84
CA ARG A 33 -5.07 8.74 15.66
C ARG A 33 -3.86 9.46 15.07
N PHE A 34 -4.04 10.26 14.01
CA PHE A 34 -2.94 10.99 13.38
C PHE A 34 -2.38 12.09 14.30
N ALA A 35 -3.23 12.78 15.05
CA ALA A 35 -2.79 13.73 16.07
C ALA A 35 -1.94 13.06 17.16
N ALA A 36 -2.36 11.88 17.65
CA ALA A 36 -1.61 11.10 18.62
C ALA A 36 -0.25 10.60 18.09
N GLN A 37 -0.14 10.39 16.78
CA GLN A 37 1.09 10.05 16.07
C GLN A 37 1.99 11.26 15.76
N GLY A 38 1.62 12.46 16.21
CA GLY A 38 2.40 13.69 16.00
C GLY A 38 2.17 14.36 14.64
N VAL A 39 1.09 14.00 13.95
CA VAL A 39 0.65 14.58 12.68
C VAL A 39 -0.71 15.25 12.88
N PRO A 40 -0.78 16.37 13.63
CA PRO A 40 -2.02 17.13 13.71
C PRO A 40 -2.38 17.68 12.33
N MET A 41 -3.65 17.58 11.97
CA MET A 41 -4.20 18.15 10.74
C MET A 41 -5.01 19.39 11.12
N PRO A 42 -4.62 20.59 10.62
CA PRO A 42 -5.45 21.77 10.79
C PRO A 42 -6.74 21.66 9.96
N ASP A 43 -7.75 22.44 10.34
CA ASP A 43 -9.10 22.37 9.75
C ASP A 43 -9.10 22.59 8.22
N ASP A 44 -8.25 23.49 7.73
CA ASP A 44 -8.10 23.78 6.29
C ASP A 44 -7.63 22.55 5.49
N VAL A 45 -6.74 21.74 6.06
CA VAL A 45 -6.30 20.47 5.48
C VAL A 45 -7.42 19.44 5.51
N ILE A 46 -8.20 19.40 6.59
CA ILE A 46 -9.33 18.47 6.71
C ILE A 46 -10.39 18.78 5.63
N GLU A 47 -10.75 20.05 5.47
CA GLU A 47 -11.68 20.50 4.43
C GLU A 47 -11.15 20.18 3.02
N LEU A 48 -9.86 20.46 2.77
CA LEU A 48 -9.22 20.19 1.49
C LEU A 48 -9.22 18.69 1.13
N LEU A 49 -9.02 17.80 2.12
CA LEU A 49 -9.08 16.35 1.93
C LEU A 49 -10.53 15.85 1.78
N ALA A 50 -11.49 16.47 2.46
CA ALA A 50 -12.91 16.16 2.31
C ALA A 50 -13.39 16.43 0.87
N ASP A 51 -13.01 17.58 0.30
CA ASP A 51 -13.38 18.03 -1.04
C ASP A 51 -12.62 17.33 -2.19
N TYR A 52 -11.70 16.41 -1.87
CA TYR A 52 -10.93 15.70 -2.88
C TYR A 52 -11.82 14.75 -3.70
N PRO A 53 -11.93 14.91 -5.03
CA PRO A 53 -12.99 14.28 -5.82
C PRO A 53 -12.63 12.89 -6.34
N LEU A 54 -11.37 12.45 -6.24
CA LEU A 54 -10.93 11.14 -6.72
C LEU A 54 -10.97 10.11 -5.58
N PRO A 55 -10.88 8.79 -5.88
CA PRO A 55 -10.94 7.75 -4.86
C PRO A 55 -10.00 7.99 -3.68
N LYS A 56 -10.53 7.78 -2.48
CA LYS A 56 -9.80 7.76 -1.22
C LYS A 56 -9.75 6.32 -0.69
N VAL A 57 -8.80 6.03 0.17
CA VAL A 57 -8.73 4.78 0.93
C VAL A 57 -9.39 4.99 2.30
N ASP A 58 -9.99 3.95 2.85
CA ASP A 58 -10.56 3.97 4.20
C ASP A 58 -9.47 3.88 5.27
N ASP A 59 -8.36 3.20 5.00
CA ASP A 59 -7.22 3.15 5.92
C ASP A 59 -5.87 3.06 5.19
N LEU A 60 -4.82 3.56 5.83
CA LEU A 60 -3.44 3.47 5.39
C LEU A 60 -2.60 2.90 6.52
N LYS A 61 -2.11 1.68 6.34
CA LYS A 61 -1.27 0.99 7.32
C LYS A 61 0.17 0.93 6.82
N LEU A 62 1.12 1.09 7.74
CA LEU A 62 2.52 0.75 7.51
C LEU A 62 2.84 -0.51 8.30
N VAL A 63 3.55 -1.45 7.70
CA VAL A 63 4.04 -2.61 8.45
C VAL A 63 5.14 -2.12 9.40
N PRO A 64 5.00 -2.33 10.72
CA PRO A 64 5.94 -1.82 11.70
C PRO A 64 7.36 -2.37 11.47
N ALA A 65 8.35 -1.68 12.01
CA ALA A 65 9.70 -2.23 12.09
C ALA A 65 9.72 -3.43 13.05
N ALA A 66 10.52 -4.44 12.73
CA ALA A 66 10.62 -5.67 13.51
C ALA A 66 12.08 -5.99 13.85
N GLY A 67 12.32 -6.86 14.84
CA GLY A 67 13.65 -7.37 15.18
C GLY A 67 14.11 -8.54 14.32
N SER A 68 13.17 -9.21 13.63
CA SER A 68 13.42 -10.35 12.75
C SER A 68 12.41 -10.41 11.60
N TYR A 69 12.69 -11.27 10.61
CA TYR A 69 11.72 -11.57 9.55
C TYR A 69 10.44 -12.20 10.09
N ASP A 70 10.54 -13.17 11.00
CA ASP A 70 9.36 -13.84 11.57
C ASP A 70 8.43 -12.86 12.29
N GLU A 71 9.00 -11.92 13.05
CA GLU A 71 8.23 -10.84 13.69
C GLU A 71 7.58 -9.91 12.64
N LYS A 72 8.28 -9.61 11.54
CA LYS A 72 7.77 -8.80 10.44
C LYS A 72 6.59 -9.47 9.75
N LYS A 73 6.73 -10.76 9.43
CA LYS A 73 5.69 -11.62 8.86
C LYS A 73 4.48 -11.70 9.78
N ALA A 74 4.69 -11.95 11.07
CA ALA A 74 3.61 -11.98 12.05
C ALA A 74 2.85 -10.66 12.12
N ALA A 75 3.56 -9.51 12.08
CA ALA A 75 2.93 -8.19 12.08
C ALA A 75 2.08 -7.94 10.82
N LEU A 76 2.56 -8.35 9.64
CA LEU A 76 1.77 -8.25 8.40
C LEU A 76 0.52 -9.13 8.46
N VAL A 77 0.65 -10.39 8.87
CA VAL A 77 -0.49 -11.33 8.99
C VAL A 77 -1.52 -10.82 10.00
N ALA A 78 -1.07 -10.26 11.13
CA ALA A 78 -1.98 -9.62 12.10
C ALA A 78 -2.74 -8.45 11.45
N GLN A 79 -2.07 -7.57 10.71
CA GLN A 79 -2.73 -6.46 10.02
C GLN A 79 -3.76 -6.93 8.99
N LEU A 80 -3.50 -8.02 8.27
CA LEU A 80 -4.44 -8.63 7.31
C LEU A 80 -5.70 -9.14 8.01
N ASN A 81 -5.54 -9.80 9.17
CA ASN A 81 -6.67 -10.34 9.94
C ASN A 81 -7.53 -9.26 10.62
N GLU A 82 -6.98 -8.05 10.80
CA GLU A 82 -7.66 -6.90 11.42
C GLU A 82 -8.26 -5.92 10.40
N LEU A 83 -8.20 -6.24 9.10
CA LEU A 83 -8.77 -5.39 8.06
C LEU A 83 -10.27 -5.19 8.27
N GLN A 84 -10.71 -3.94 8.19
CA GLN A 84 -12.12 -3.57 8.22
C GLN A 84 -12.69 -3.59 6.79
N PRO A 85 -14.01 -3.75 6.64
CA PRO A 85 -14.66 -3.56 5.34
C PRO A 85 -14.33 -2.18 4.76
N GLY A 86 -13.84 -2.15 3.51
CA GLY A 86 -13.40 -0.93 2.84
C GLY A 86 -12.16 -1.16 1.98
N ILE A 87 -11.51 -0.07 1.59
CA ILE A 87 -10.27 -0.02 0.82
C ILE A 87 -9.14 0.33 1.78
N THR A 88 -8.27 -0.64 2.10
CA THR A 88 -7.07 -0.38 2.89
C THR A 88 -5.83 -0.47 2.01
N GLN A 89 -4.94 0.51 2.09
CA GLN A 89 -3.59 0.40 1.55
C GLN A 89 -2.61 0.01 2.65
N ILE A 90 -1.94 -1.14 2.49
CA ILE A 90 -0.80 -1.53 3.33
C ILE A 90 0.48 -1.16 2.58
N ALA A 91 1.27 -0.24 3.13
CA ALA A 91 2.50 0.24 2.54
C ALA A 91 3.71 -0.58 3.01
N LEU A 92 4.41 -1.18 2.04
CA LEU A 92 5.69 -1.87 2.19
C LEU A 92 6.78 -1.09 1.46
N ARG A 93 8.05 -1.22 1.89
CA ARG A 93 9.21 -0.61 1.22
C ARG A 93 10.21 -1.68 0.77
N PRO A 94 9.80 -2.63 -0.09
CA PRO A 94 10.60 -3.79 -0.43
C PRO A 94 11.90 -3.39 -1.15
N ALA A 95 13.00 -4.06 -0.83
CA ALA A 95 14.25 -3.96 -1.55
C ALA A 95 14.95 -5.32 -1.59
N LEU A 96 15.56 -5.66 -2.73
CA LEU A 96 16.42 -6.82 -2.82
C LEU A 96 17.75 -6.57 -2.08
N PRO A 97 18.30 -7.58 -1.40
CA PRO A 97 19.58 -7.45 -0.72
C PRO A 97 20.70 -7.15 -1.72
N SER A 98 21.56 -6.20 -1.37
CA SER A 98 22.77 -5.88 -2.15
C SER A 98 23.83 -5.27 -1.24
N GLU A 99 25.10 -5.31 -1.66
CA GLU A 99 26.21 -4.69 -0.93
C GLU A 99 26.06 -3.16 -0.79
N GLY A 100 25.31 -2.53 -1.69
CA GLY A 100 25.07 -1.09 -1.71
C GLY A 100 23.96 -0.64 -0.76
N LEU A 101 22.96 -1.50 -0.50
CA LEU A 101 21.76 -1.10 0.24
C LEU A 101 22.06 -0.56 1.66
N PRO A 102 22.95 -1.18 2.47
CA PRO A 102 23.31 -0.66 3.79
C PRO A 102 24.02 0.70 3.75
N ARG A 103 24.58 1.08 2.60
CA ARG A 103 25.30 2.36 2.41
C ARG A 103 24.35 3.51 2.06
N ILE A 104 23.16 3.19 1.55
CA ILE A 104 22.16 4.18 1.10
C ILE A 104 21.15 4.48 2.20
N THR A 105 20.82 3.50 3.04
CA THR A 105 19.78 3.67 4.05
C THR A 105 20.01 2.83 5.30
N ALA A 106 19.75 3.42 6.46
CA ALA A 106 19.97 2.75 7.75
C ALA A 106 18.96 1.63 8.02
N ASP A 107 17.75 1.72 7.44
CA ASP A 107 16.68 0.72 7.60
C ASP A 107 16.70 -0.38 6.51
N TRP A 108 17.86 -0.59 5.87
CA TRP A 108 18.02 -1.52 4.76
C TRP A 108 17.48 -2.93 5.07
N GLN A 109 17.72 -3.44 6.28
CA GLN A 109 17.28 -4.76 6.69
C GLN A 109 15.75 -4.86 6.74
N GLN A 110 15.07 -3.78 7.16
CA GLN A 110 13.61 -3.72 7.16
C GLN A 110 13.04 -3.80 5.74
N ARG A 111 13.74 -3.22 4.76
CA ARG A 111 13.32 -3.24 3.36
C ARG A 111 13.50 -4.61 2.72
N VAL A 112 14.54 -5.34 3.11
CA VAL A 112 14.70 -6.74 2.75
C VAL A 112 13.54 -7.57 3.35
N TRP A 113 13.23 -7.36 4.62
CA TRP A 113 12.09 -8.01 5.27
C TRP A 113 10.71 -7.51 4.81
N ASP A 114 10.62 -6.37 4.12
CA ASP A 114 9.39 -5.93 3.44
C ASP A 114 9.22 -6.66 2.09
N ALA A 115 10.28 -7.23 1.52
CA ALA A 115 10.24 -7.97 0.25
C ALA A 115 9.93 -9.46 0.43
N GLU A 116 10.50 -10.09 1.47
CA GLU A 116 10.33 -11.52 1.75
C GLU A 116 8.86 -11.97 1.89
N PRO A 117 7.96 -11.25 2.59
CA PRO A 117 6.56 -11.67 2.74
C PRO A 117 5.79 -11.72 1.42
N LEU A 118 6.24 -10.98 0.39
CA LEU A 118 5.61 -10.95 -0.93
C LEU A 118 5.82 -12.26 -1.70
N LEU A 119 6.76 -13.10 -1.24
CA LEU A 119 7.11 -14.39 -1.83
C LEU A 119 6.84 -15.56 -0.88
N ASP A 120 6.26 -15.29 0.29
CA ASP A 120 6.06 -16.28 1.36
C ASP A 120 4.70 -16.98 1.22
N ASP A 121 4.73 -18.30 1.13
CA ASP A 121 3.52 -19.12 0.92
C ASP A 121 2.52 -19.01 2.07
N ASP A 122 2.97 -18.83 3.32
CA ASP A 122 2.06 -18.68 4.46
C ASP A 122 1.37 -17.32 4.42
N VAL A 123 2.08 -16.27 3.98
CA VAL A 123 1.48 -14.94 3.79
C VAL A 123 0.46 -14.97 2.66
N ALA A 124 0.78 -15.66 1.56
CA ALA A 124 -0.15 -15.87 0.46
C ALA A 124 -1.37 -16.69 0.89
N ALA A 125 -1.21 -17.70 1.75
CA ALA A 125 -2.31 -18.47 2.33
C ALA A 125 -3.19 -17.59 3.23
N ALA A 126 -2.59 -16.85 4.17
CA ALA A 126 -3.31 -15.94 5.04
C ALA A 126 -4.12 -14.90 4.24
N LEU A 127 -3.52 -14.30 3.21
CA LEU A 127 -4.22 -13.36 2.33
C LEU A 127 -5.45 -13.98 1.65
N ARG A 128 -5.34 -15.24 1.16
CA ARG A 128 -6.49 -15.95 0.57
C ARG A 128 -7.59 -16.23 1.61
N GLU A 129 -7.22 -16.60 2.83
CA GLU A 129 -8.16 -16.93 3.90
C GLU A 129 -8.96 -15.72 4.38
N THR A 130 -8.38 -14.51 4.35
CA THR A 130 -9.12 -13.28 4.69
C THR A 130 -10.26 -12.96 3.70
N GLY A 131 -10.24 -13.53 2.49
CA GLY A 131 -11.24 -13.24 1.47
C GLY A 131 -11.15 -11.82 0.88
N VAL A 132 -10.06 -11.10 1.13
CA VAL A 132 -9.86 -9.75 0.58
C VAL A 132 -9.59 -9.79 -0.92
N ALA A 133 -10.16 -8.82 -1.63
CA ALA A 133 -9.85 -8.60 -3.04
C ALA A 133 -8.60 -7.72 -3.14
N VAL A 134 -7.50 -8.27 -3.65
CA VAL A 134 -6.33 -7.48 -4.02
C VAL A 134 -6.67 -6.64 -5.25
N THR A 135 -6.40 -5.35 -5.19
CA THR A 135 -6.66 -4.39 -6.27
C THR A 135 -5.44 -3.49 -6.50
N ASP A 136 -5.50 -2.66 -7.53
CA ASP A 136 -4.53 -1.61 -7.81
C ASP A 136 -5.24 -0.29 -8.17
N TRP A 137 -4.48 0.80 -8.28
CA TRP A 137 -5.04 2.12 -8.58
C TRP A 137 -5.71 2.21 -9.96
N ARG A 138 -5.32 1.37 -10.92
CA ARG A 138 -5.97 1.34 -12.25
C ARG A 138 -7.33 0.68 -12.16
N ASP A 139 -7.44 -0.45 -11.46
CA ASP A 139 -8.73 -1.09 -11.19
C ASP A 139 -9.65 -0.17 -10.39
N LEU A 140 -9.13 0.47 -9.33
CA LEU A 140 -9.90 1.39 -8.51
C LEU A 140 -10.45 2.58 -9.33
N MET A 141 -9.60 3.23 -10.13
CA MET A 141 -10.05 4.34 -11.00
C MET A 141 -11.09 3.89 -12.02
N ARG A 142 -10.89 2.72 -12.63
CA ARG A 142 -11.86 2.19 -13.59
C ARG A 142 -13.22 1.94 -12.94
N ARG A 143 -13.27 1.39 -11.73
CA ARG A 143 -14.53 1.20 -10.98
C ARG A 143 -15.15 2.53 -10.57
N PHE A 144 -14.33 3.49 -10.15
CA PHE A 144 -14.75 4.84 -9.80
C PHE A 144 -15.42 5.58 -10.97
N GLU A 145 -14.89 5.40 -12.18
CA GLU A 145 -15.44 5.97 -13.41
C GLU A 145 -16.66 5.20 -13.98
N GLY A 146 -17.09 4.13 -13.31
CA GLY A 146 -18.20 3.28 -13.76
C GLY A 146 -17.84 2.31 -14.89
N GLY A 147 -16.55 2.02 -15.07
CA GLY A 147 -16.07 0.99 -16.00
C GLY A 147 -16.52 -0.43 -15.59
N PRO A 148 -16.52 -1.38 -16.54
CA PRO A 148 -16.95 -2.77 -16.27
C PRO A 148 -16.06 -3.44 -15.22
N GLU A 149 -16.56 -4.47 -14.51
CA GLU A 149 -15.77 -5.29 -13.58
C GLU A 149 -14.57 -5.96 -14.31
N PRO A 150 -13.39 -6.19 -13.69
CA PRO A 150 -12.32 -6.84 -14.41
C PRO A 150 -12.70 -8.31 -14.62
N ALA A 151 -12.20 -8.92 -15.69
CA ALA A 151 -12.17 -10.38 -15.73
C ALA A 151 -11.42 -10.86 -14.46
N PRO A 152 -11.80 -12.01 -13.87
CA PRO A 152 -11.06 -12.60 -12.75
C PRO A 152 -9.58 -12.59 -13.11
N ALA A 153 -8.70 -12.31 -12.13
CA ALA A 153 -7.27 -12.34 -12.35
C ALA A 153 -6.88 -13.74 -12.83
N GLU A 154 -6.85 -13.95 -14.15
CA GLU A 154 -6.21 -15.10 -14.75
C GLU A 154 -4.79 -15.07 -14.20
N SER A 155 -4.36 -16.21 -13.64
CA SER A 155 -2.99 -16.42 -13.18
C SER A 155 -2.08 -15.88 -14.28
N ARG A 156 -1.47 -14.70 -14.07
CA ARG A 156 -0.52 -14.15 -15.03
C ARG A 156 0.51 -15.25 -15.21
N GLY A 157 0.51 -15.84 -16.41
CA GLY A 157 1.02 -17.18 -16.64
C GLY A 157 2.43 -17.35 -16.11
N GLU A 158 2.71 -18.58 -15.65
CA GLU A 158 4.07 -19.07 -15.49
C GLU A 158 4.90 -18.57 -16.66
N SER A 159 5.83 -17.66 -16.37
CA SER A 159 6.85 -17.26 -17.32
C SER A 159 7.65 -18.52 -17.61
N SER A 160 7.29 -19.23 -18.67
CA SER A 160 8.04 -20.37 -19.16
C SER A 160 9.42 -19.84 -19.54
N ALA A 161 10.41 -20.06 -18.67
CA ALA A 161 11.80 -19.85 -19.02
C ALA A 161 12.12 -20.75 -20.24
N PRO A 162 12.84 -20.26 -21.26
CA PRO A 162 13.22 -21.12 -22.37
C PRO A 162 14.15 -22.22 -21.85
N SER A 163 13.78 -23.46 -22.10
CA SER A 163 14.62 -24.63 -21.85
C SER A 163 15.86 -24.54 -22.75
N GLU A 164 17.04 -24.33 -22.16
CA GLU A 164 18.31 -24.58 -22.84
C GLU A 164 18.53 -26.09 -22.92
N GLU A 165 17.88 -26.74 -23.89
CA GLU A 165 18.28 -28.06 -24.35
C GLU A 165 19.22 -27.91 -25.56
N GLY A 166 20.48 -28.21 -25.30
CA GLY A 166 21.37 -28.99 -26.18
C GLY A 166 21.53 -28.55 -27.63
N GLN A 167 22.67 -27.96 -27.93
CA GLN A 167 23.37 -28.26 -29.18
C GLN A 167 24.79 -28.74 -28.88
N GLN A 168 25.04 -29.95 -29.37
CA GLN A 168 26.29 -30.69 -29.38
C GLN A 168 27.32 -30.03 -30.30
#